data_AF-A0A365D2I7-F1
#
_entry.id   AF-A0A365D2I7-F1
#
_cell.length_a   1.000
_cell.length_b   1.000
_cell.length_c   1.000
_cell.angle_alpha   90.00
_cell.angle_beta   90.00
_cell.angle_gamma   90.00
#
_symmetry.space_group_name_H-M   'P 1'
#
loop_
_entity.id
_entity.type
_entity.pdbx_description
1 polymer ?
#
loop_
_entity_poly.entity_id
_entity_poly.type
_entity_poly.pdbx_seq_one_letter_code
_entity_poly.pdbx_strand_id
1 'polypeptide(L)'
;MSEGTMADPWQLVTAPGSSEYQMYRDPEAAPPALVCQVGSTTLKYHLRAIEDLHAWLTEQGDWVPLGAADESKPALEGSVEAWGRDPGNPVGGWYGLRKGYRGRFGMYLPPLLEALGLAELTHEKRNNSVRALPKD
;
A
#
# COMPACT_ATOMS: atom_id res chain seq x y z
N MET A 1 2.81 -13.82 -15.16
CA MET A 1 2.58 -12.65 -14.28
C MET A 1 3.84 -12.49 -13.46
N SER A 2 4.26 -11.26 -13.16
CA SER A 2 5.48 -11.04 -12.36
C SER A 2 5.37 -11.69 -10.99
N GLU A 3 6.44 -12.33 -10.53
CA GLU A 3 6.44 -13.13 -9.30
C GLU A 3 6.48 -12.28 -8.01
N GLY A 4 6.81 -10.99 -8.13
CA GLY A 4 6.95 -10.09 -6.98
C GLY A 4 8.21 -10.38 -6.17
N THR A 5 9.27 -10.81 -6.84
CA THR A 5 10.61 -11.02 -6.27
C THR A 5 11.53 -9.88 -6.66
N MET A 6 12.69 -9.75 -6.02
CA MET A 6 13.67 -8.72 -6.41
C MET A 6 14.13 -8.86 -7.88
N ALA A 7 14.21 -10.09 -8.38
CA ALA A 7 14.60 -10.37 -9.77
C ALA A 7 13.46 -10.16 -10.77
N ASP A 8 12.21 -10.33 -10.33
CA ASP A 8 11.00 -10.14 -11.12
C ASP A 8 9.94 -9.35 -10.32
N PRO A 9 10.15 -8.03 -10.16
CA PRO A 9 9.27 -7.17 -9.38
C PRO A 9 7.98 -6.88 -10.14
N TRP A 10 6.90 -6.61 -9.40
CA TRP A 10 5.69 -6.06 -10.02
C TRP A 10 5.98 -4.67 -10.59
N GLN A 11 5.56 -4.45 -11.82
CA GLN A 11 5.51 -3.12 -12.44
C GLN A 11 4.12 -2.55 -12.20
N LEU A 12 4.04 -1.40 -11.51
CA LEU A 12 2.80 -0.83 -11.02
C LEU A 12 2.68 0.64 -11.42
N VAL A 13 1.46 1.14 -11.46
CA VAL A 13 1.15 2.57 -11.68
C VAL A 13 0.30 3.05 -10.51
N THR A 14 0.52 4.28 -10.05
CA THR A 14 -0.34 4.89 -9.02
C THR A 14 -1.78 5.00 -9.53
N ALA A 15 -2.76 5.01 -8.62
CA ALA A 15 -4.18 5.02 -9.00
C ALA A 15 -4.57 6.13 -10.02
N PRO A 16 -4.05 7.38 -9.93
CA PRO A 16 -4.31 8.41 -10.95
C PRO A 16 -3.63 8.20 -12.31
N GLY A 17 -2.80 7.16 -12.47
CA GLY A 17 -2.04 6.89 -13.70
C GLY A 17 -0.79 7.78 -13.88
N SER A 18 -0.37 8.51 -12.85
CA SER A 18 0.62 9.59 -13.01
C SER A 18 2.06 9.20 -12.71
N SER A 19 2.31 8.02 -12.12
CA SER A 19 3.67 7.59 -11.76
C SER A 19 3.78 6.08 -11.76
N GLU A 20 4.81 5.59 -12.45
CA GLU A 20 5.22 4.18 -12.44
C GLU A 20 6.16 3.89 -11.26
N TYR A 21 6.08 2.68 -10.74
CA TYR A 21 6.95 2.20 -9.67
C TYR A 21 7.03 0.68 -9.68
N GLN A 22 7.98 0.15 -8.91
CA GLN A 22 8.17 -1.28 -8.76
C GLN A 22 7.98 -1.70 -7.31
N MET A 23 7.42 -2.89 -7.11
CA MET A 23 7.38 -3.53 -5.80
C MET A 23 7.88 -4.96 -5.84
N TYR A 24 8.51 -5.40 -4.75
CA TYR A 24 8.87 -6.79 -4.54
C TYR A 24 8.92 -7.15 -3.07
N ARG A 25 8.76 -8.44 -2.79
CA ARG A 25 8.89 -9.00 -1.45
C ARG A 25 10.35 -9.22 -1.10
N ASP A 26 10.71 -8.89 0.14
CA ASP A 26 12.00 -9.15 0.77
C ASP A 26 11.73 -9.86 2.11
N PRO A 27 11.49 -11.18 2.11
CA PRO A 27 11.15 -11.94 3.31
C PRO A 27 12.33 -12.06 4.28
N GLU A 28 13.56 -11.91 3.79
CA GLU A 28 14.79 -12.00 4.59
C GLU A 28 15.15 -10.68 5.31
N ALA A 29 14.46 -9.58 4.99
CA ALA A 29 14.59 -8.34 5.74
C ALA A 29 14.16 -8.52 7.21
N ALA A 30 14.71 -7.68 8.09
CA ALA A 30 14.36 -7.63 9.50
C ALA A 30 13.75 -6.25 9.86
N PRO A 31 12.42 -6.12 9.96
CA PRO A 31 11.38 -7.13 9.72
C PRO A 31 11.17 -7.44 8.22
N PRO A 32 10.46 -8.54 7.88
CA PRO A 32 10.12 -8.87 6.49
C PRO A 32 9.43 -7.71 5.80
N ALA A 33 9.87 -7.38 4.59
CA ALA A 33 9.50 -6.13 3.95
C ALA A 33 8.87 -6.33 2.56
N LEU A 34 7.98 -5.42 2.22
CA LEU A 34 7.60 -5.10 0.86
C LEU A 34 8.40 -3.86 0.45
N VAL A 35 9.28 -4.00 -0.53
CA VAL A 35 10.11 -2.91 -1.04
C VAL A 35 9.37 -2.21 -2.17
N CYS A 36 9.30 -0.87 -2.10
CA CYS A 36 8.70 -0.02 -3.13
C CYS A 36 9.77 0.91 -3.69
N GLN A 37 10.04 0.81 -5.00
CA GLN A 37 11.04 1.60 -5.71
C GLN A 37 10.36 2.58 -6.67
N VAL A 38 10.57 3.89 -6.45
CA VAL A 38 10.02 4.97 -7.26
C VAL A 38 11.16 5.89 -7.69
N GLY A 39 11.58 5.81 -8.95
CA GLY A 39 12.79 6.50 -9.41
C GLY A 39 14.01 6.09 -8.59
N SER A 40 14.69 7.04 -7.93
CA SER A 40 15.81 6.78 -7.01
C SER A 40 15.37 6.55 -5.55
N THR A 41 14.09 6.68 -5.25
CA THR A 41 13.57 6.62 -3.87
C THR A 41 13.08 5.21 -3.55
N THR A 42 13.57 4.67 -2.44
CA THR A 42 13.10 3.38 -1.89
C THR A 42 12.30 3.61 -0.61
N LEU A 43 11.03 3.20 -0.62
CA LEU A 43 10.19 3.03 0.55
C LEU A 43 10.16 1.54 0.93
N LYS A 44 9.88 1.26 2.21
CA LYS A 44 9.71 -0.11 2.70
C LYS A 44 8.49 -0.17 3.61
N TYR A 45 7.64 -1.15 3.38
CA TYR A 45 6.50 -1.47 4.23
C TYR A 45 6.69 -2.84 4.86
N HIS A 46 6.05 -3.13 5.99
CA HIS A 46 5.95 -4.50 6.47
C HIS A 46 5.35 -5.40 5.39
N LEU A 47 5.93 -6.58 5.16
CA LEU A 47 5.46 -7.51 4.12
C LEU A 47 4.01 -7.95 4.34
N ARG A 48 3.62 -8.15 5.60
CA ARG A 48 2.24 -8.50 6.00
C ARG A 48 1.19 -7.44 5.64
N ALA A 49 1.60 -6.24 5.22
CA ALA A 49 0.68 -5.18 4.83
C ALA A 49 -0.30 -5.60 3.72
N ILE A 50 0.12 -6.50 2.82
CA ILE A 50 -0.77 -7.02 1.75
C ILE A 50 -1.99 -7.71 2.36
N GLU A 51 -1.76 -8.65 3.28
CA GLU A 51 -2.82 -9.45 3.90
C GLU A 51 -3.63 -8.63 4.90
N ASP A 52 -2.96 -7.84 5.72
CA ASP A 52 -3.64 -7.02 6.73
C ASP A 52 -4.52 -5.95 6.09
N LEU A 53 -4.06 -5.28 5.03
CA LEU A 53 -4.87 -4.26 4.33
C LEU A 53 -6.08 -4.92 3.67
N HIS A 54 -5.91 -6.06 3.02
CA HIS A 54 -7.01 -6.78 2.41
C HIS A 54 -8.06 -7.22 3.44
N ALA A 55 -7.62 -7.76 4.58
CA ALA A 55 -8.52 -8.13 5.67
C ALA A 55 -9.29 -6.92 6.21
N TRP A 56 -8.58 -5.82 6.51
CA TRP A 56 -9.22 -4.60 7.00
C TRP A 56 -10.23 -4.01 6.00
N LEU A 57 -9.90 -3.96 4.70
CA LEU A 57 -10.81 -3.51 3.66
C LEU A 57 -12.04 -4.42 3.52
N THR A 58 -11.88 -5.72 3.73
CA THR A 58 -13.01 -6.68 3.75
C THR A 58 -13.95 -6.38 4.91
N GLU A 59 -13.42 -6.03 6.08
CA GLU A 59 -14.21 -5.61 7.25
C GLU A 59 -14.94 -4.28 7.01
N GLN A 60 -14.33 -3.35 6.25
CA GLN A 60 -15.01 -2.10 5.89
C GLN A 60 -16.22 -2.34 4.99
N GLY A 61 -16.14 -3.33 4.08
CA GLY A 61 -17.25 -3.74 3.23
C GLY A 61 -17.72 -2.71 2.19
N ASP A 62 -17.01 -1.58 2.07
CA ASP A 62 -17.32 -0.48 1.14
C ASP A 62 -16.03 0.22 0.68
N TRP A 63 -16.18 1.22 -0.19
CA TRP A 63 -15.09 2.05 -0.69
C TRP A 63 -14.44 2.90 0.41
N VAL A 64 -13.12 2.76 0.52
CA VAL A 64 -12.28 3.51 1.45
C VAL A 64 -11.40 4.48 0.67
N PRO A 65 -11.36 5.79 1.03
CA PRO A 65 -10.43 6.73 0.41
C PRO A 65 -8.98 6.27 0.54
N LEU A 66 -8.17 6.43 -0.51
CA LEU A 66 -6.76 6.05 -0.43
C LEU A 66 -6.00 6.90 0.60
N GLY A 67 -6.12 8.22 0.48
CA GLY A 67 -5.14 9.13 1.07
C GLY A 67 -3.73 8.93 0.46
N ALA A 68 -2.83 9.88 0.70
CA ALA A 68 -1.46 9.81 0.18
C ALA A 68 -0.48 10.70 0.96
N ALA A 69 -0.82 11.02 2.20
CA ALA A 69 -0.04 11.93 3.02
C ALA A 69 1.36 11.36 3.26
N ASP A 70 2.38 12.21 3.16
CA ASP A 70 3.70 11.86 3.65
C ASP A 70 3.72 11.73 5.19
N GLU A 71 4.82 11.23 5.77
CA GLU A 71 4.95 11.00 7.22
C GLU A 71 4.80 12.29 8.03
N SER A 72 5.13 13.45 7.45
CA SER A 72 5.10 14.75 8.15
C SER A 72 3.74 15.44 8.09
N LYS A 73 2.78 14.90 7.33
CA LYS A 73 1.45 15.49 7.14
C LYS A 73 0.36 14.65 7.80
N PRO A 74 -0.73 15.30 8.27
CA PRO A 74 -1.90 14.57 8.74
C PRO A 74 -2.47 13.71 7.60
N ALA A 75 -2.86 12.48 7.93
CA ALA A 75 -3.60 11.63 7.01
C ALA A 75 -5.08 12.02 7.01
N LEU A 76 -5.77 11.75 5.91
CA LEU A 76 -7.22 11.88 5.84
C LEU A 76 -7.84 10.82 6.76
N GLU A 77 -8.66 11.24 7.72
CA GLU A 77 -9.35 10.31 8.62
C GLU A 77 -10.21 9.30 7.82
N GLY A 78 -10.23 8.05 8.26
CA GLY A 78 -10.95 6.97 7.58
C GLY A 78 -10.31 6.50 6.26
N SER A 79 -9.13 7.02 5.88
CA SER A 79 -8.43 6.57 4.67
C SER A 79 -7.47 5.40 4.93
N VAL A 80 -7.08 4.71 3.85
CA VAL A 80 -6.01 3.69 3.89
C VAL A 80 -4.71 4.27 4.47
N GLU A 81 -4.38 5.51 4.12
CA GLU A 81 -3.20 6.19 4.66
C GLU A 81 -3.28 6.43 6.18
N ALA A 82 -4.47 6.72 6.71
CA ALA A 82 -4.67 6.86 8.15
C ALA A 82 -4.57 5.51 8.86
N TRP A 83 -5.21 4.47 8.33
CA TRP A 83 -5.10 3.11 8.86
C TRP A 83 -3.66 2.59 8.86
N GLY A 84 -2.90 2.85 7.80
CA GLY A 84 -1.51 2.40 7.66
C GLY A 84 -0.51 2.98 8.68
N ARG A 85 -0.95 3.96 9.48
CA ARG A 85 -0.16 4.61 10.55
C ARG A 85 -0.86 4.59 11.92
N ASP A 86 -1.99 3.88 12.02
CA ASP A 86 -2.83 3.85 13.22
C ASP A 86 -2.21 2.97 14.33
N PRO A 87 -2.11 3.43 15.58
CA PRO A 87 -1.60 2.60 16.68
C PRO A 87 -2.47 1.37 17.02
N GLY A 88 -3.72 1.33 16.55
CA GLY A 88 -4.64 0.20 16.68
C GLY A 88 -4.60 -0.80 15.53
N ASN A 89 -3.80 -0.56 14.48
CA ASN A 89 -3.64 -1.54 13.41
C ASN A 89 -2.80 -2.76 13.85
N PRO A 90 -2.75 -3.86 13.07
CA PRO A 90 -2.07 -5.10 13.48
C PRO A 90 -0.57 -4.98 13.79
N VAL A 91 0.11 -3.90 13.37
CA VAL A 91 1.54 -3.65 13.67
C VAL A 91 1.74 -2.59 14.75
N GLY A 92 0.66 -2.03 15.31
CA GLY A 92 0.72 -1.07 16.41
C GLY A 92 1.26 0.31 16.00
N GLY A 93 1.10 0.71 14.74
CA GLY A 93 1.58 2.00 14.24
C GLY A 93 1.89 2.00 12.75
N TRP A 94 3.11 2.36 12.38
CA TRP A 94 3.46 2.53 10.97
C TRP A 94 3.75 1.19 10.28
N TYR A 95 3.03 0.90 9.20
CA TYR A 95 3.46 -0.11 8.24
C TYR A 95 4.77 0.30 7.54
N GLY A 96 5.00 1.61 7.37
CA GLY A 96 6.23 2.15 6.82
C GLY A 96 7.44 1.96 7.76
N LEU A 97 8.48 1.31 7.26
CA LEU A 97 9.64 0.88 8.05
C LEU A 97 10.74 1.94 8.14
N ARG A 98 10.86 2.81 7.13
CA ARG A 98 11.97 3.77 7.01
C ARG A 98 11.53 5.17 7.47
N LYS A 99 12.13 5.67 8.55
CA LYS A 99 11.92 7.06 9.01
C LYS A 99 12.23 8.06 7.88
N GLY A 100 11.36 9.04 7.71
CA GLY A 100 11.36 9.98 6.58
C GLY A 100 10.58 9.47 5.35
N TYR A 101 10.22 8.19 5.33
CA TYR A 101 9.54 7.52 4.22
C TYR A 101 8.47 6.53 4.71
N ARG A 102 7.85 6.80 5.87
CA ARG A 102 6.83 5.89 6.42
C ARG A 102 5.45 6.05 5.81
N GLY A 103 5.12 7.26 5.35
CA GLY A 103 3.84 7.57 4.74
C GLY A 103 3.73 7.13 3.27
N ARG A 104 2.77 7.72 2.56
CA ARG A 104 2.39 7.34 1.18
C ARG A 104 1.97 5.88 1.06
N PHE A 105 1.55 5.28 2.17
CA PHE A 105 1.04 3.92 2.22
C PHE A 105 -0.20 3.76 1.33
N GLY A 106 -1.15 4.70 1.41
CA GLY A 106 -2.36 4.72 0.58
C GLY A 106 -2.09 5.01 -0.90
N MET A 107 -0.92 5.59 -1.23
CA MET A 107 -0.53 5.85 -2.61
C MET A 107 0.03 4.61 -3.31
N TYR A 108 0.81 3.80 -2.60
CA TYR A 108 1.60 2.73 -3.22
C TYR A 108 1.11 1.32 -2.90
N LEU A 109 0.51 1.05 -1.73
CA LEU A 109 0.07 -0.32 -1.44
C LEU A 109 -1.22 -0.72 -2.20
N PRO A 110 -2.25 0.14 -2.31
CA PRO A 110 -3.51 -0.25 -2.95
C PRO A 110 -3.40 -0.73 -4.40
N PRO A 111 -2.61 -0.11 -5.31
CA PRO A 111 -2.47 -0.64 -6.67
C PRO A 111 -1.78 -2.01 -6.73
N LEU A 112 -0.97 -2.37 -5.72
CA LEU A 112 -0.47 -3.75 -5.60
C LEU A 112 -1.61 -4.73 -5.29
N LEU A 113 -2.54 -4.38 -4.38
CA LEU A 113 -3.67 -5.26 -4.08
C LEU A 113 -4.53 -5.49 -5.33
N GLU A 114 -4.75 -4.48 -6.15
CA GLU A 114 -5.46 -4.62 -7.43
C GLU A 114 -4.70 -5.49 -8.44
N ALA A 115 -3.39 -5.30 -8.59
CA ALA A 115 -2.57 -6.16 -9.45
C ALA A 115 -2.58 -7.64 -8.98
N LEU A 116 -2.81 -7.88 -7.68
CA LEU A 116 -2.95 -9.21 -7.10
C LEU A 116 -4.39 -9.76 -7.13
N GLY A 117 -5.36 -9.00 -7.65
CA GLY A 117 -6.77 -9.39 -7.68
C GLY A 117 -7.44 -9.40 -6.30
N LEU A 118 -6.89 -8.68 -5.32
CA LEU A 118 -7.40 -8.62 -3.95
C LEU A 118 -8.32 -7.41 -3.71
N ALA A 119 -8.24 -6.40 -4.56
CA ALA A 119 -9.02 -5.17 -4.44
C ALA A 119 -9.31 -4.58 -5.82
N GLU A 120 -10.22 -3.62 -5.88
CA GLU A 120 -10.41 -2.76 -7.04
C GLU A 120 -10.30 -1.29 -6.62
N LEU A 121 -9.76 -0.45 -7.51
CA LEU A 121 -9.56 0.96 -7.29
C LEU A 121 -10.42 1.82 -8.23
N THR A 122 -10.71 3.05 -7.78
CA THR A 122 -11.05 4.11 -8.72
C THR A 122 -9.77 4.72 -9.33
N HIS A 123 -9.86 5.15 -10.59
CA HIS A 123 -8.73 5.70 -11.37
C HIS A 123 -9.01 7.12 -11.86
N GLU A 124 -9.41 7.99 -10.93
CA GLU A 124 -9.62 9.41 -11.14
C GLU A 124 -8.32 10.21 -10.97
N LYS A 125 -8.34 11.46 -11.45
CA LYS A 125 -7.19 12.39 -11.30
C LYS A 125 -6.83 12.68 -9.84
N ARG A 126 -7.77 12.51 -8.91
CA ARG A 126 -7.62 12.77 -7.46
C ARG A 126 -8.73 12.07 -6.67
N ASN A 127 -8.54 11.95 -5.36
CA ASN A 127 -9.53 11.41 -4.42
C ASN A 127 -9.97 9.98 -4.75
N ASN A 128 -9.00 9.14 -5.15
CA ASN A 128 -9.28 7.74 -5.41
C ASN A 128 -9.63 6.98 -4.13
N SER A 129 -10.33 5.87 -4.32
CA SER A 129 -10.74 4.95 -3.28
C SER A 129 -10.42 3.51 -3.69
N VAL A 130 -10.43 2.62 -2.71
CA VAL A 130 -10.24 1.17 -2.89
C VAL A 130 -11.32 0.42 -2.13
N ARG A 131 -11.74 -0.74 -2.63
CA ARG A 131 -12.51 -1.72 -1.86
C ARG A 131 -11.95 -3.12 -2.07
N ALA A 132 -12.11 -3.99 -1.07
CA ALA A 132 -11.69 -5.38 -1.18
C ALA A 132 -12.56 -6.15 -2.19
N LEU A 133 -11.92 -7.07 -2.91
CA LEU A 133 -12.61 -8.14 -3.63
C LEU A 133 -12.72 -9.36 -2.70
N PRO A 134 -13.81 -10.16 -2.81
CA PRO A 134 -13.92 -11.45 -2.12
C PRO A 134 -12.73 -12.34 -2.49
N LYS A 135 -12.17 -13.06 -1.50
CA LYS A 135 -11.29 -14.20 -1.80
C LYS A 135 -12.18 -15.39 -2.14
N ASP A 136 -12.11 -15.85 -3.39
CA ASP A 136 -12.66 -17.14 -3.81
C ASP A 136 -11.91 -18.32 -3.15
#